data_AF-L1JHB5-F1
#
_entry.id   AF-L1JHB5-F1
#
_cell.length_a   1.000
_cell.length_b   1.000
_cell.length_c   1.000
_cell.angle_alpha   90.00
_cell.angle_beta   90.00
_cell.angle_gamma   90.00
#
_symmetry.space_group_name_H-M   'P 1'
#
loop_
_entity.id
_entity.type
_entity.pdbx_description
1 polymer ?
#
loop_
_entity_poly.entity_id
_entity_poly.type
_entity_poly.pdbx_seq_one_letter_code
_entity_poly.pdbx_strand_id
1 'polypeptide(L)'
;MTKHCRIPSRDSQQMSSIPEIQKVFKKRSAQIRRVFLSYSQEDTEDLEDGKDETMNLKELYQFMKDSQQMDSKFGISKLASCFVTANSVVAGSSSGGDDGTWNDWDWELEYDEFLEVIVRIVDLKTKTAEGQLADKVDKFLSDCFAANTYN
;
A
#
# COMPACT_ATOMS: atom_id res chain seq x y z
N MET A 1 19.07 -23.72 26.92
CA MET A 1 17.95 -22.85 26.53
C MET A 1 18.49 -21.65 25.77
N THR A 2 18.68 -21.81 24.47
CA THR A 2 19.16 -20.76 23.56
C THR A 2 17.97 -19.87 23.19
N LYS A 3 17.96 -18.63 23.68
CA LYS A 3 17.01 -17.61 23.25
C LYS A 3 17.31 -17.30 21.79
N HIS A 4 16.53 -17.86 20.88
CA HIS A 4 16.54 -17.44 19.48
C HIS A 4 16.05 -16.00 19.45
N CYS A 5 16.97 -15.04 19.32
CA CYS A 5 16.62 -13.71 18.84
C CYS A 5 15.97 -13.89 17.46
N ARG A 6 14.64 -13.86 17.40
CA ARG A 6 13.92 -13.60 16.16
C ARG A 6 14.34 -12.19 15.75
N ILE A 7 15.23 -12.10 14.76
CA ILE A 7 15.38 -10.88 13.96
C ILE A 7 13.95 -10.55 13.51
N PRO A 8 13.43 -9.33 13.76
CA PRO A 8 12.16 -8.94 13.19
C PRO A 8 12.26 -9.16 11.68
N SER A 9 11.42 -10.04 11.12
CA SER A 9 11.30 -10.13 9.67
C SER A 9 11.03 -8.73 9.15
N ARG A 10 11.71 -8.33 8.07
CA ARG A 10 11.45 -7.05 7.37
C ARG A 10 9.96 -6.83 7.14
N ASP A 11 9.22 -7.91 6.97
CA ASP A 11 7.78 -7.95 6.78
C ASP A 11 6.98 -7.35 7.95
N SER A 12 7.51 -7.36 9.17
CA SER A 12 6.84 -6.92 10.40
C SER A 12 7.12 -5.46 10.79
N GLN A 13 7.99 -4.76 10.06
CA GLN A 13 8.27 -3.35 10.31
C GLN A 13 7.45 -2.46 9.37
N GLN A 14 6.83 -1.41 9.92
CA GLN A 14 6.15 -0.38 9.12
C GLN A 14 7.19 0.43 8.34
N MET A 15 7.29 0.20 7.04
CA MET A 15 8.31 0.80 6.19
C MET A 15 8.01 2.27 5.86
N SER A 16 6.74 2.62 5.76
CA SER A 16 6.26 4.00 5.58
C SER A 16 6.73 4.94 6.68
N SER A 17 7.00 4.45 7.89
CA SER A 17 7.52 5.25 9.01
C SER A 17 8.98 5.72 8.84
N ILE A 18 9.72 5.19 7.84
CA ILE A 18 11.12 5.55 7.62
C ILE A 18 11.23 7.05 7.27
N PRO A 19 12.08 7.85 7.95
CA PRO A 19 12.12 9.31 7.77
C PRO A 19 12.32 9.79 6.33
N GLU A 20 13.18 9.12 5.56
CA GLU A 20 13.42 9.49 4.17
C GLU A 20 12.20 9.22 3.27
N ILE A 21 11.41 8.19 3.58
CA ILE A 21 10.17 7.87 2.87
C ILE A 21 9.08 8.89 3.24
N GLN A 22 8.98 9.24 4.52
CA GLN A 22 8.07 10.29 5.00
C GLN A 22 8.33 11.65 4.31
N LYS A 23 9.59 11.99 4.00
CA LYS A 23 9.89 13.20 3.21
C LYS A 23 9.30 13.13 1.80
N VAL A 24 9.36 11.97 1.15
CA VAL A 24 8.76 11.75 -0.18
C VAL A 24 7.24 11.88 -0.11
N PHE A 25 6.61 11.24 0.87
CA PHE A 25 5.17 11.35 1.08
C PHE A 25 4.73 12.77 1.39
N LYS A 26 5.46 13.50 2.23
CA LYS A 26 5.18 14.92 2.50
C LYS A 26 5.27 15.76 1.22
N LYS A 27 6.30 15.56 0.40
CA LYS A 27 6.51 16.25 -0.88
C LYS A 27 5.37 16.01 -1.87
N ARG A 28 4.78 14.81 -1.87
CA ARG A 28 3.74 14.36 -2.83
C ARG A 28 2.34 14.25 -2.23
N SER A 29 2.16 14.70 -0.99
CA SER A 29 0.96 14.46 -0.17
C SER A 29 -0.34 14.80 -0.88
N ALA A 30 -0.42 15.96 -1.55
CA ALA A 30 -1.61 16.36 -2.30
C ALA A 30 -1.96 15.40 -3.46
N GLN A 31 -0.95 14.91 -4.19
CA GLN A 31 -1.16 13.99 -5.30
C GLN A 31 -1.54 12.59 -4.82
N ILE A 32 -0.84 12.10 -3.78
CA ILE A 32 -1.14 10.79 -3.17
C ILE A 32 -2.56 10.80 -2.60
N ARG A 33 -2.93 11.83 -1.85
CA ARG A 33 -4.27 11.98 -1.28
C ARG A 33 -5.33 12.04 -2.36
N ARG A 34 -5.11 12.81 -3.44
CA ARG A 34 -6.05 12.86 -4.57
C ARG A 34 -6.29 11.48 -5.16
N VAL A 35 -5.23 10.70 -5.41
CA VAL A 35 -5.35 9.34 -5.95
C VAL A 35 -6.10 8.43 -4.99
N PHE A 36 -5.73 8.45 -3.71
CA PHE A 36 -6.42 7.65 -2.69
C PHE A 36 -7.92 7.91 -2.73
N LEU A 37 -8.32 9.18 -2.69
CA LEU A 37 -9.73 9.60 -2.74
C LEU A 37 -10.44 9.21 -4.04
N SER A 38 -9.77 9.32 -5.18
CA SER A 38 -10.37 8.98 -6.47
C SER A 38 -10.72 7.50 -6.57
N TYR A 39 -9.90 6.63 -5.97
CA TYR A 39 -10.12 5.18 -6.01
C TYR A 39 -10.92 4.65 -4.82
N SER A 40 -10.88 5.31 -3.66
CA SER A 40 -11.68 4.94 -2.47
C SER A 40 -13.16 5.32 -2.58
N GLN A 41 -13.56 5.97 -3.68
CA GLN A 41 -14.93 6.44 -3.92
C GLN A 41 -15.59 5.73 -5.11
N GLU A 42 -14.95 4.72 -5.71
CA GLU A 42 -15.53 4.06 -6.90
C GLU A 42 -16.74 3.17 -6.55
N ASP A 43 -16.83 2.62 -5.33
CA ASP A 43 -17.99 1.82 -4.87
C ASP A 43 -19.08 2.67 -4.16
N THR A 44 -19.25 3.95 -4.53
CA THR A 44 -20.19 4.92 -3.91
C THR A 44 -21.67 4.77 -4.31
N GLU A 45 -22.25 3.58 -4.12
CA GLU A 45 -23.72 3.47 -4.05
C GLU A 45 -24.28 3.97 -2.69
N ASP A 46 -23.42 4.14 -1.67
CA ASP A 46 -23.82 4.55 -0.32
C ASP A 46 -23.04 5.80 0.19
N LEU A 47 -23.26 6.96 -0.44
CA LEU A 47 -22.79 8.25 0.08
C LEU A 47 -23.70 8.73 1.22
N GLU A 48 -23.60 8.10 2.39
CA GLU A 48 -23.94 8.78 3.63
C GLU A 48 -22.73 9.61 4.08
N ASP A 49 -22.94 10.92 4.25
CA ASP A 49 -21.95 11.86 4.80
C ASP A 49 -21.41 11.32 6.14
N GLY A 50 -20.17 10.82 6.14
CA GLY A 50 -19.47 10.41 7.36
C GLY A 50 -18.85 9.01 7.39
N LYS A 51 -18.84 8.24 6.29
CA LYS A 51 -18.02 7.02 6.21
C LYS A 51 -16.53 7.40 6.07
N ASP A 52 -15.68 6.72 6.83
CA ASP A 52 -14.23 6.85 6.71
C ASP A 52 -13.80 6.47 5.29
N GLU A 53 -12.94 7.30 4.68
CA GLU A 53 -12.46 7.08 3.31
C GLU A 53 -11.44 5.93 3.33
N THR A 54 -11.86 4.75 2.89
CA THR A 54 -11.06 3.53 2.91
C THR A 54 -10.96 2.92 1.50
N MET A 55 -9.89 2.15 1.26
CA MET A 55 -9.64 1.55 -0.07
C MET A 55 -9.55 0.02 0.02
N ASN A 56 -10.42 -0.68 -0.68
CA ASN A 56 -10.38 -2.14 -0.75
C ASN A 56 -9.35 -2.65 -1.79
N LEU A 57 -9.11 -3.97 -1.83
CA LEU A 57 -8.14 -4.57 -2.75
C LEU A 57 -8.50 -4.40 -4.24
N LYS A 58 -9.79 -4.35 -4.58
CA LYS A 58 -10.27 -4.19 -5.96
C LYS A 58 -9.95 -2.79 -6.47
N GLU A 59 -10.20 -1.78 -5.65
CA GLU A 59 -9.86 -0.37 -5.93
C GLU A 59 -8.34 -0.19 -6.04
N LEU A 60 -7.57 -0.77 -5.12
CA LEU A 60 -6.11 -0.77 -5.20
C LEU A 60 -5.61 -1.45 -6.49
N TYR A 61 -6.22 -2.57 -6.89
CA TYR A 61 -5.88 -3.25 -8.15
C TYR A 61 -6.17 -2.36 -9.36
N GLN A 62 -7.31 -1.66 -9.36
CA GLN A 62 -7.70 -0.76 -10.44
C GLN A 62 -6.71 0.41 -10.54
N PHE A 63 -6.33 1.04 -9.43
CA PHE A 63 -5.25 2.03 -9.36
C PHE A 63 -3.94 1.52 -9.96
N MET A 64 -3.52 0.32 -9.56
CA MET A 64 -2.25 -0.27 -10.02
C MET A 64 -2.27 -0.59 -11.52
N LYS A 65 -3.43 -0.99 -12.04
CA LYS A 65 -3.64 -1.28 -13.46
C LYS A 65 -3.61 0.01 -14.29
N ASP A 66 -4.30 1.05 -13.86
CA ASP A 66 -4.34 2.34 -14.56
C ASP A 66 -2.99 3.05 -14.52
N SER A 67 -2.26 2.87 -13.41
CA SER A 67 -0.88 3.35 -13.27
C SER A 67 0.15 2.53 -14.04
N GLN A 68 -0.28 1.50 -14.78
CA GLN A 68 0.56 0.57 -15.54
C GLN A 68 1.67 -0.09 -14.70
N GLN A 69 1.40 -0.33 -13.41
CA GLN A 69 2.35 -0.93 -12.47
C GLN A 69 2.21 -2.45 -12.34
N MET A 70 1.23 -3.04 -13.04
CA MET A 70 1.01 -4.49 -13.09
C MET A 70 1.74 -5.09 -14.29
N ASP A 71 2.46 -6.19 -14.06
CA ASP A 71 3.22 -6.90 -15.09
C ASP A 71 3.28 -8.41 -14.81
N SER A 72 3.89 -9.20 -15.71
CA SER A 72 3.97 -10.66 -15.54
C SER A 72 4.77 -11.09 -14.31
N LYS A 73 5.62 -10.23 -13.75
CA LYS A 73 6.40 -10.46 -12.53
C LYS A 73 5.71 -9.88 -11.31
N PHE A 74 4.80 -8.93 -11.46
CA PHE A 74 4.02 -8.28 -10.40
C PHE A 74 2.53 -8.36 -10.72
N GLY A 75 1.92 -9.49 -10.34
CA GLY A 75 0.49 -9.77 -10.50
C GLY A 75 -0.31 -9.61 -9.22
N ILE A 76 -1.61 -9.90 -9.30
CA ILE A 76 -2.59 -9.74 -8.21
C ILE A 76 -2.15 -10.40 -6.90
N SER A 77 -1.55 -11.60 -6.94
CA SER A 77 -1.12 -12.30 -5.73
C SER A 77 -0.04 -11.55 -4.94
N LYS A 78 0.86 -10.83 -5.63
CA LYS A 78 1.88 -10.01 -4.96
C LYS A 78 1.27 -8.72 -4.41
N LEU A 79 0.34 -8.13 -5.15
CA LEU A 79 -0.41 -6.97 -4.68
C LEU A 79 -1.21 -7.30 -3.41
N ALA A 80 -1.93 -8.42 -3.40
CA ALA A 80 -2.68 -8.90 -2.23
C ALA A 80 -1.74 -9.17 -1.04
N SER A 81 -0.56 -9.73 -1.26
CA SER A 81 0.42 -9.90 -0.19
C SER A 81 0.88 -8.56 0.40
N CYS A 82 1.12 -7.53 -0.42
CA CYS A 82 1.43 -6.18 0.07
C CYS A 82 0.28 -5.58 0.86
N PHE A 83 -0.95 -5.75 0.38
CA PHE A 83 -2.19 -5.29 1.00
C PHE A 83 -2.37 -5.87 2.41
N VAL A 84 -2.41 -7.21 2.52
CA VAL A 84 -2.58 -7.92 3.80
C VAL A 84 -1.50 -7.53 4.80
N THR A 85 -0.25 -7.40 4.33
CA THR A 85 0.85 -7.05 5.24
C THR A 85 0.76 -5.61 5.72
N ALA A 86 0.35 -4.67 4.87
CA ALA A 86 0.21 -3.28 5.28
C ALA A 86 -0.88 -3.10 6.34
N ASN A 87 -2.05 -3.70 6.11
CA ASN A 87 -3.17 -3.70 7.06
C ASN A 87 -2.77 -4.34 8.40
N SER A 88 -2.03 -5.46 8.35
CA SER A 88 -1.52 -6.13 9.58
C SER A 88 -0.49 -5.31 10.37
N VAL A 89 0.32 -4.50 9.70
CA VAL A 89 1.49 -3.82 10.32
C VAL A 89 1.11 -2.43 10.83
N VAL A 90 0.19 -1.74 10.17
CA VAL A 90 -0.23 -0.39 10.53
C VAL A 90 -1.35 -0.42 11.56
N ALA A 91 -2.29 -1.37 11.50
CA ALA A 91 -3.38 -1.55 12.47
C ALA A 91 -2.92 -1.95 13.89
N GLY A 92 -1.61 -2.10 14.12
CA GLY A 92 -1.02 -2.08 15.45
C GLY A 92 -1.65 -3.05 16.45
N SER A 93 -1.59 -4.36 16.19
CA SER A 93 -1.82 -5.37 17.24
C SER A 93 -3.15 -5.27 18.00
N SER A 94 -4.28 -5.03 17.33
CA SER A 94 -5.58 -5.33 17.93
C SER A 94 -5.89 -6.81 17.75
N SER A 95 -5.98 -7.51 18.89
CA SER A 95 -6.27 -8.94 18.97
C SER A 95 -7.57 -9.31 18.28
N GLY A 96 -7.47 -9.91 17.11
CA GLY A 96 -8.50 -10.74 16.51
C GLY A 96 -7.76 -11.77 15.67
N GLY A 97 -7.62 -12.99 16.20
CA GLY A 97 -7.10 -14.10 15.40
C GLY A 97 -8.08 -14.40 14.30
N ASP A 98 -7.92 -13.73 13.17
CA ASP A 98 -8.61 -14.09 11.94
C ASP A 98 -7.92 -15.33 11.38
N ASP A 99 -8.70 -16.38 11.14
CA ASP A 99 -8.25 -17.76 11.01
C ASP A 99 -7.60 -18.08 9.65
N GLY A 100 -7.17 -17.06 8.91
CA GLY A 100 -6.63 -17.20 7.56
C GLY A 100 -7.69 -17.60 6.53
N THR A 101 -8.97 -17.40 6.83
CA THR A 101 -10.00 -17.46 5.79
C THR A 101 -9.91 -16.23 4.88
N TRP A 102 -9.86 -16.51 3.59
CA TRP A 102 -9.79 -15.56 2.46
C TRP A 102 -11.04 -14.69 2.29
N ASN A 103 -11.67 -14.24 3.38
CA ASN A 103 -12.64 -13.14 3.33
C ASN A 103 -11.92 -11.76 3.20
N ASP A 104 -10.67 -11.77 2.71
CA ASP A 104 -9.77 -10.63 2.41
C ASP A 104 -10.36 -9.52 1.52
N TRP A 105 -11.55 -9.73 0.93
CA TRP A 105 -12.22 -8.72 0.09
C TRP A 105 -12.90 -7.62 0.91
N ASP A 106 -13.21 -7.89 2.18
CA ASP A 106 -13.85 -6.95 3.09
C ASP A 106 -12.83 -6.11 3.88
N TRP A 107 -11.54 -6.38 3.72
CA TRP A 107 -10.50 -5.57 4.34
C TRP A 107 -10.35 -4.27 3.55
N GLU A 108 -10.22 -3.18 4.28
CA GLU A 108 -10.09 -1.85 3.71
C GLU A 108 -8.84 -1.16 4.24
N LEU A 109 -8.19 -0.37 3.40
CA LEU A 109 -7.01 0.40 3.77
C LEU A 109 -7.40 1.81 4.16
N GLU A 110 -7.01 2.22 5.37
CA GLU A 110 -6.93 3.65 5.68
C GLU A 110 -5.77 4.31 4.91
N TYR A 111 -5.75 5.64 4.88
CA TYR A 111 -4.73 6.39 4.13
C TYR A 111 -3.29 6.03 4.52
N ASP A 112 -2.99 5.85 5.81
CA ASP A 112 -1.65 5.48 6.27
C ASP A 112 -1.27 4.03 5.89
N GLU A 113 -2.26 3.15 5.79
CA GLU A 113 -2.08 1.77 5.32
C GLU A 113 -1.84 1.74 3.82
N PHE A 114 -2.55 2.58 3.06
CA PHE A 114 -2.28 2.79 1.66
C PHE A 114 -0.85 3.28 1.43
N LEU A 115 -0.35 4.24 2.22
CA LEU A 115 1.05 4.66 2.16
C LEU A 115 2.02 3.49 2.39
N GLU A 116 1.74 2.64 3.37
CA GLU A 116 2.52 1.43 3.65
C GLU A 116 2.52 0.45 2.45
N VAL A 117 1.35 0.21 1.85
CA VAL A 117 1.21 -0.63 0.66
C VAL A 117 2.09 -0.12 -0.47
N ILE A 118 2.11 1.18 -0.74
CA ILE A 118 2.96 1.77 -1.79
C ILE A 118 4.43 1.43 -1.55
N VAL A 119 4.93 1.60 -0.32
CA VAL A 119 6.34 1.28 -0.02
C VAL A 119 6.63 -0.20 -0.25
N ARG A 120 5.72 -1.08 0.16
CA ARG A 120 5.89 -2.53 0.02
C ARG A 120 5.88 -2.97 -1.45
N ILE A 121 5.01 -2.40 -2.25
CA ILE A 121 5.00 -2.61 -3.71
C ILE A 121 6.36 -2.23 -4.29
N VAL A 122 6.90 -1.06 -3.91
CA VAL A 122 8.18 -0.59 -4.41
C VAL A 122 9.33 -1.47 -3.93
N ASP A 123 9.41 -1.83 -2.65
CA ASP A 123 10.45 -2.73 -2.14
C ASP A 123 10.41 -4.08 -2.87
N LEU A 124 9.21 -4.63 -3.10
CA LEU A 124 9.05 -5.91 -3.79
C LEU A 124 9.42 -5.82 -5.27
N LYS A 125 9.05 -4.74 -5.97
CA LYS A 125 9.40 -4.53 -7.40
C LYS A 125 10.89 -4.22 -7.60
N THR A 126 11.56 -3.67 -6.59
CA THR A 126 12.92 -3.11 -6.73
C THR A 126 13.96 -3.71 -5.79
N LYS A 127 13.64 -4.86 -5.18
CA LYS A 127 14.47 -5.55 -4.18
C LYS A 127 15.92 -5.77 -4.61
N THR A 128 16.15 -6.01 -5.89
CA THR A 128 17.48 -6.24 -6.47
C THR A 128 18.07 -5.03 -7.18
N ALA A 129 17.32 -3.94 -7.28
CA ALA A 129 17.79 -2.71 -7.93
C ALA A 129 18.69 -1.92 -6.97
N GLU A 130 19.67 -1.22 -7.52
CA GLU A 130 20.51 -0.29 -6.75
C GLU A 130 19.73 0.97 -6.34
N GLY A 131 20.27 1.73 -5.38
CA GLY A 131 19.71 3.00 -4.91
C GLY A 131 18.84 2.89 -3.65
N GLN A 132 18.52 4.04 -3.07
CA GLN A 132 17.75 4.13 -1.83
C GLN A 132 16.26 3.88 -2.10
N LEU A 133 15.58 3.25 -1.14
CA LEU A 133 14.15 2.95 -1.28
C LEU A 133 13.32 4.22 -1.44
N ALA A 134 13.67 5.32 -0.75
CA ALA A 134 12.99 6.60 -0.87
C ALA A 134 13.00 7.14 -2.32
N ASP A 135 14.14 7.10 -3.00
CA ASP A 135 14.26 7.53 -4.41
C ASP A 135 13.38 6.69 -5.33
N LYS A 136 13.34 5.37 -5.06
CA LYS A 136 12.51 4.43 -5.83
C LYS A 136 11.02 4.68 -5.59
N VAL A 137 10.62 5.03 -4.37
CA VAL A 137 9.24 5.43 -4.04
C VAL A 137 8.89 6.74 -4.76
N ASP A 138 9.77 7.75 -4.74
CA ASP A 138 9.53 9.02 -5.44
C ASP A 138 9.38 8.82 -6.95
N LYS A 139 10.22 7.95 -7.53
CA LYS A 139 10.11 7.55 -8.94
C LYS A 139 8.82 6.81 -9.23
N PHE A 140 8.49 5.78 -8.46
CA PHE A 140 7.27 5.00 -8.63
C PHE A 140 6.01 5.89 -8.61
N LEU A 141 5.92 6.80 -7.62
CA LEU A 141 4.81 7.74 -7.53
C LEU A 141 4.76 8.70 -8.72
N SER A 142 5.91 9.16 -9.21
CA SER A 142 5.97 9.98 -10.44
C SER A 142 5.41 9.25 -11.64
N ASP A 143 5.81 7.99 -11.82
CA ASP A 143 5.37 7.16 -12.94
C ASP A 143 3.85 6.89 -12.85
N CYS A 144 3.33 6.60 -11.65
CA CYS A 144 1.89 6.43 -11.43
C CYS A 144 1.08 7.70 -11.74
N PHE A 145 1.54 8.85 -11.27
CA PHE A 145 0.81 10.11 -11.49
C PHE A 145 0.85 10.58 -12.94
N ALA A 146 1.93 10.29 -13.67
CA ALA A 146 2.02 10.57 -15.10
C ALA A 146 1.04 9.72 -15.92
N ALA A 147 0.79 8.48 -15.50
CA ALA A 147 -0.20 7.61 -16.13
C ALA A 147 -1.64 8.10 -15.84
N ASN A 148 -1.92 8.55 -14.62
CA ASN A 148 -3.27 8.97 -14.20
C ASN A 148 -3.67 10.39 -14.63
N THR A 149 -2.81 11.17 -15.32
CA THR A 149 -3.17 12.50 -15.84
C THR A 149 -4.11 12.50 -17.05
N TYR A 150 -4.43 11.32 -17.60
CA TYR A 150 -5.22 11.18 -18.84
C TYR A 150 -6.58 10.51 -18.64
N ASN A 151 -6.98 10.22 -17.40
CA ASN A 151 -8.31 9.73 -17.04
C ASN A 151 -9.16 10.84 -16.42
#